data_AF-B4VKM6-F1
#
_entry.id   AF-B4VKM6-F1
#
_cell.length_a   1.000
_cell.length_b   1.000
_cell.length_c   1.000
_cell.angle_alpha   90.00
_cell.angle_beta   90.00
_cell.angle_gamma   90.00
#
_symmetry.space_group_name_H-M   'P 1'
#
loop_
_entity.id
_entity.type
_entity.pdbx_description
1 polymer ?
#
loop_
_entity_poly.entity_id
_entity_poly.type
_entity_poly.pdbx_seq_one_letter_code
_entity_poly.pdbx_strand_id
1 'polypeptide(L)'
;MEIEHIIPKAKGGTDEEDNLWLACRLCNSYKGIQSDAEDPLTGKRVKLFNPRKQKWSRHFAWSEDGTQILGRTACGRATVIALQLNNIVSVTVRQQWVIAGWHPPTSN
;
A
#
# COMPACT_ATOMS: atom_id res chain seq x y z
N MET A 1 7.08 2.18 12.40
CA MET A 1 7.36 2.30 10.95
C MET A 1 8.72 1.68 10.69
N GLU A 2 8.97 1.18 9.48
CA GLU A 2 10.22 0.53 9.06
C GLU A 2 10.67 1.07 7.70
N ILE A 3 11.99 1.01 7.45
CA ILE A 3 12.54 1.30 6.13
C ILE A 3 12.32 0.07 5.24
N GLU A 4 11.59 0.27 4.15
CA GLU A 4 11.28 -0.75 3.16
C GLU A 4 11.98 -0.43 1.84
N HIS A 5 12.50 -1.47 1.19
CA HIS A 5 12.99 -1.38 -0.18
C HIS A 5 11.85 -1.57 -1.18
N ILE A 6 11.68 -0.61 -2.08
CA ILE A 6 10.69 -0.66 -3.16
C ILE A 6 11.02 -1.84 -4.09
N ILE A 7 12.27 -1.91 -4.56
CA ILE A 7 12.88 -3.09 -5.18
C ILE A 7 13.60 -3.86 -4.07
N PRO A 8 13.18 -5.10 -3.72
CA PRO A 8 13.82 -5.86 -2.65
C PRO A 8 15.30 -6.12 -2.92
N LYS A 9 16.15 -6.16 -1.86
CA LYS A 9 17.57 -6.51 -1.99
C LYS A 9 17.79 -7.87 -2.66
N ALA A 10 16.94 -8.85 -2.36
CA ALA A 10 16.97 -10.17 -3.01
C ALA A 10 16.74 -10.13 -4.53
N LYS A 11 16.26 -9.00 -5.07
CA LYS A 11 16.07 -8.73 -6.50
C LYS A 11 17.00 -7.63 -7.02
N GLY A 12 18.10 -7.35 -6.32
CA GLY A 12 19.10 -6.36 -6.73
C GLY A 12 18.77 -4.91 -6.36
N GLY A 13 17.83 -4.68 -5.43
CA GLY A 13 17.56 -3.35 -4.91
C GLY A 13 18.73 -2.76 -4.13
N THR A 14 18.95 -1.45 -4.28
CA THR A 14 20.01 -0.68 -3.63
C THR A 14 19.55 -0.11 -2.29
N ASP A 15 20.50 0.32 -1.46
CA ASP A 15 20.23 1.08 -0.23
C ASP A 15 20.15 2.60 -0.48
N GLU A 16 20.01 3.02 -1.74
CA GLU A 16 19.84 4.42 -2.16
C GLU A 16 18.44 4.95 -1.84
N GLU A 17 18.34 6.24 -1.51
CA GLU A 17 17.09 6.84 -1.03
C GLU A 17 15.90 6.67 -2.00
N ASP A 18 16.16 6.68 -3.31
CA ASP A 18 15.13 6.52 -4.34
C ASP A 18 14.49 5.13 -4.35
N ASN A 19 15.16 4.14 -3.76
CA ASN A 19 14.67 2.78 -3.54
C ASN A 19 14.12 2.55 -2.13
N LEU A 20 14.24 3.52 -1.21
CA LEU A 20 13.78 3.40 0.17
C LEU A 20 12.46 4.15 0.40
N TRP A 21 11.59 3.56 1.23
CA TRP A 21 10.37 4.20 1.68
C TRP A 21 10.03 3.82 3.13
N LEU A 22 9.21 4.63 3.79
CA LEU A 22 8.72 4.36 5.13
C LEU A 22 7.42 3.55 5.08
N ALA A 23 7.45 2.31 5.56
CA ALA A 23 6.32 1.39 5.55
C ALA A 23 5.86 1.00 6.96
N CYS A 24 4.61 0.56 7.07
CA CYS A 24 4.14 -0.10 8.29
C CYS A 24 4.78 -1.49 8.39
N ARG A 25 5.11 -1.96 9.61
CA ARG A 25 5.80 -3.25 9.80
C ARG A 25 5.04 -4.42 9.16
N LEU A 26 3.72 -4.47 9.33
CA LEU A 26 2.90 -5.52 8.72
C LEU A 26 2.92 -5.45 7.19
N CYS A 27 2.78 -4.24 6.64
CA CYS A 27 2.82 -3.97 5.20
C CYS A 27 4.15 -4.44 4.59
N ASN A 28 5.27 -4.06 5.23
CA ASN A 28 6.62 -4.46 4.85
C ASN A 28 6.80 -5.98 4.91
N SER A 29 6.30 -6.62 5.98
CA SER A 29 6.32 -8.08 6.13
C SER A 29 5.48 -8.80 5.07
N TYR A 30 4.30 -8.28 4.71
CA TYR A 30 3.46 -8.87 3.66
C TYR A 30 4.07 -8.68 2.27
N LYS A 31 4.67 -7.50 2.00
CA LYS A 31 5.41 -7.29 0.75
C LYS A 31 6.55 -8.28 0.62
N GLY A 32 7.39 -8.41 1.65
CA GLY A 32 8.58 -9.26 1.60
C GLY A 32 9.42 -9.00 0.34
N ILE A 33 9.60 -10.03 -0.48
CA ILE A 33 10.34 -9.93 -1.76
C ILE A 33 9.45 -9.63 -2.98
N GLN A 34 8.16 -9.33 -2.79
CA GLN A 34 7.25 -9.03 -3.88
C GLN A 34 7.57 -7.66 -4.49
N SER A 35 7.52 -7.61 -5.82
CA SER A 35 7.70 -6.39 -6.66
C SER A 35 6.53 -6.19 -7.64
N ASP A 36 5.70 -7.20 -7.76
CA ASP A 36 4.53 -7.31 -8.61
C ASP A 36 3.57 -8.29 -7.96
N ALA A 37 2.29 -8.15 -8.30
CA ALA A 37 1.25 -9.09 -7.94
C ALA A 37 0.19 -9.13 -9.06
N GLU A 38 -0.66 -10.14 -9.02
CA GLU A 38 -1.78 -10.26 -9.95
C GLU A 38 -2.84 -9.20 -9.66
N ASP A 39 -3.30 -8.49 -10.69
CA ASP A 39 -4.48 -7.64 -10.58
C ASP A 39 -5.74 -8.52 -10.56
N PRO A 40 -6.51 -8.52 -9.46
CA PRO A 40 -7.66 -9.42 -9.29
C PRO A 40 -8.76 -9.25 -10.34
N LEU A 41 -8.82 -8.10 -11.01
CA LEU A 41 -9.83 -7.85 -12.04
C LEU A 41 -9.42 -8.40 -13.42
N THR A 42 -8.12 -8.42 -13.73
CA THR A 42 -7.63 -8.73 -15.08
C THR A 42 -6.78 -10.00 -15.15
N GLY A 43 -6.36 -10.56 -14.02
CA GLY A 43 -5.44 -11.71 -13.96
C GLY A 43 -4.02 -11.38 -14.43
N LYS A 44 -3.71 -10.12 -14.77
CA LYS A 44 -2.38 -9.72 -15.25
C LYS A 44 -1.47 -9.40 -14.08
N ARG A 45 -0.23 -9.88 -14.11
CA ARG A 45 0.81 -9.42 -13.17
C ARG A 45 1.22 -7.98 -13.48
N VAL A 46 1.11 -7.13 -12.47
CA VAL A 46 1.43 -5.70 -12.54
C VAL A 46 2.37 -5.32 -11.40
N LYS A 47 3.21 -4.30 -11.62
CA LYS A 47 4.11 -3.79 -10.58
C LYS A 47 3.31 -3.22 -9.41
N LEU A 48 3.82 -3.46 -8.19
CA LEU A 48 3.27 -2.85 -6.98
C LEU A 48 3.52 -1.34 -6.98
N PHE A 49 2.71 -0.63 -6.20
CA PHE A 49 2.76 0.83 -6.10
C PHE A 49 4.15 1.30 -5.64
N ASN A 50 4.67 2.31 -6.33
CA ASN A 50 5.92 2.98 -6.00
C ASN A 50 5.60 4.39 -5.46
N PRO A 51 5.69 4.60 -4.13
CA PRO A 51 5.37 5.89 -3.51
C PRO A 51 6.33 7.03 -3.90
N ARG A 52 7.56 6.72 -4.36
CA ARG A 52 8.52 7.73 -4.86
C ARG A 52 8.15 8.26 -6.25
N LYS A 53 7.37 7.51 -7.03
CA LYS A 53 7.09 7.81 -8.45
C LYS A 53 5.61 8.01 -8.78
N GLN A 54 4.70 7.58 -7.91
CA GLN A 54 3.28 7.52 -8.21
C GLN A 54 2.44 8.31 -7.20
N LYS A 55 1.41 8.99 -7.70
CA LYS A 55 0.46 9.75 -6.87
C LYS A 55 -0.53 8.80 -6.21
N TRP A 56 -0.63 8.84 -4.88
CA TRP A 56 -1.56 7.97 -4.12
C TRP A 56 -3.01 8.10 -4.61
N SER A 57 -3.51 9.33 -4.78
CA SER A 57 -4.91 9.62 -5.19
C SER A 57 -5.30 9.09 -6.58
N ARG A 58 -4.32 8.81 -7.45
CA ARG A 58 -4.54 8.14 -8.73
C ARG A 58 -4.81 6.66 -8.55
N HIS A 59 -4.10 6.01 -7.64
CA HIS A 59 -4.10 4.56 -7.50
C HIS A 59 -5.06 4.06 -6.43
N PHE A 60 -5.38 4.91 -5.45
CA PHE A 60 -6.14 4.56 -4.27
C PHE A 60 -7.20 5.60 -3.93
N ALA A 61 -8.17 5.16 -3.14
CA ALA A 61 -9.11 6.01 -2.40
C ALA A 61 -9.45 5.37 -1.07
N TRP A 62 -10.03 6.15 -0.18
CA TRP A 62 -10.70 5.63 1.00
C TRP A 62 -12.12 5.16 0.62
N SER A 63 -12.60 4.13 1.30
CA SER A 63 -14.03 3.80 1.32
C SER A 63 -14.84 4.93 1.97
N GLU A 64 -16.15 4.92 1.76
CA GLU A 64 -17.06 5.96 2.28
C GLU A 64 -16.99 6.09 3.81
N ASP A 65 -16.84 4.96 4.51
CA ASP A 65 -16.64 4.91 5.97
C ASP A 65 -15.20 5.23 6.41
N GLY A 66 -14.27 5.47 5.48
CA GLY A 66 -12.87 5.76 5.75
C GLY A 66 -12.03 4.57 6.21
N THR A 67 -12.58 3.35 6.30
CA THR A 67 -11.88 2.24 6.98
C THR A 67 -11.02 1.39 6.03
N GLN A 68 -11.28 1.45 4.73
CA GLN A 68 -10.61 0.62 3.72
C GLN A 68 -9.91 1.46 2.67
N ILE A 69 -8.78 0.95 2.19
CA ILE A 69 -8.09 1.45 1.01
C ILE A 69 -8.61 0.71 -0.22
N LEU A 70 -9.21 1.44 -1.15
CA LEU A 70 -9.77 0.94 -2.40
C LEU A 70 -8.80 1.17 -3.55
N GLY A 71 -8.42 0.11 -4.25
CA GLY A 71 -7.57 0.20 -5.46
C GLY A 71 -8.37 0.66 -6.68
N ARG A 72 -8.02 1.81 -7.26
CA ARG A 72 -8.67 2.40 -8.45
C ARG A 72 -8.08 1.92 -9.78
N THR A 73 -6.85 1.42 -9.75
CA THR A 73 -6.10 0.98 -10.93
C THR A 73 -5.64 -0.47 -10.73
N ALA A 74 -5.19 -1.15 -11.79
CA ALA A 74 -4.60 -2.49 -11.69
C ALA A 74 -3.45 -2.52 -10.65
N CYS A 75 -2.53 -1.55 -10.72
CA CYS A 75 -1.46 -1.37 -9.73
C CYS A 75 -2.00 -1.20 -8.31
N GLY A 76 -3.03 -0.36 -8.12
CA GLY A 76 -3.63 -0.13 -6.81
C GLY A 76 -4.31 -1.37 -6.23
N ARG A 77 -5.13 -2.08 -7.02
CA ARG A 77 -5.81 -3.31 -6.57
C ARG A 77 -4.82 -4.41 -6.21
N ALA A 78 -3.82 -4.64 -7.07
CA ALA A 78 -2.75 -5.60 -6.81
C ALA A 78 -1.98 -5.24 -5.53
N THR A 79 -1.70 -3.95 -5.30
CA THR A 79 -1.00 -3.49 -4.09
C THR A 79 -1.82 -3.69 -2.82
N VAL A 80 -3.12 -3.35 -2.83
CA VAL A 80 -3.99 -3.53 -1.65
C VAL A 80 -3.98 -4.97 -1.19
N ILE A 81 -4.05 -5.92 -2.13
CA ILE A 81 -4.03 -7.36 -1.83
C ILE A 81 -2.65 -7.82 -1.39
N ALA A 82 -1.61 -7.52 -2.18
CA ALA A 82 -0.26 -8.02 -1.93
C ALA A 82 0.33 -7.56 -0.58
N LEU A 83 0.06 -6.32 -0.19
CA LEU A 83 0.52 -5.76 1.09
C LEU A 83 -0.49 -5.94 2.23
N GLN A 84 -1.62 -6.59 1.94
CA GLN A 84 -2.78 -6.70 2.85
C GLN A 84 -3.11 -5.37 3.52
N LEU A 85 -3.25 -4.32 2.72
CA LEU A 85 -3.48 -2.96 3.24
C LEU A 85 -4.77 -2.87 4.06
N ASN A 86 -5.73 -3.78 3.85
CA ASN A 86 -6.98 -3.88 4.62
C ASN A 86 -7.03 -5.11 5.52
N ASN A 87 -5.89 -5.53 6.08
CA ASN A 87 -5.91 -6.56 7.14
C ASN A 87 -6.75 -6.10 8.34
N ILE A 88 -7.27 -7.07 9.10
CA ILE A 88 -8.22 -6.82 10.20
C ILE A 88 -7.68 -5.81 11.22
N VAL A 89 -6.40 -5.89 11.58
CA VAL A 89 -5.78 -4.96 12.54
C VAL A 89 -5.81 -3.53 12.01
N SER A 90 -5.47 -3.33 10.75
CA SER A 90 -5.44 -2.00 10.13
C SER A 90 -6.83 -1.39 9.99
N VAL A 91 -7.82 -2.20 9.61
CA VAL A 91 -9.21 -1.75 9.49
C VAL A 91 -9.78 -1.39 10.87
N THR A 92 -9.57 -2.23 11.88
CA THR A 92 -10.03 -1.98 13.25
C THR A 92 -9.44 -0.68 13.82
N VAL A 93 -8.15 -0.42 13.60
CA VAL A 93 -7.52 0.83 14.06
C VAL A 93 -8.11 2.05 13.33
N ARG A 94 -8.31 1.96 12.00
CA ARG A 94 -8.93 3.06 11.25
C ARG A 94 -10.37 3.33 11.68
N GLN A 95 -11.16 2.31 12.02
CA GLN A 95 -12.50 2.50 12.60
C GLN A 95 -12.45 3.38 13.85
N GLN A 96 -11.50 3.13 14.76
CA GLN A 96 -11.34 3.96 15.96
C GLN A 96 -10.92 5.40 15.61
N TRP A 97 -10.06 5.58 14.62
CA TRP A 97 -9.66 6.92 14.16
C TRP A 97 -10.79 7.68 13.47
N VAL A 98 -11.66 7.00 12.73
CA VAL A 98 -12.85 7.59 12.13
C VAL A 98 -13.81 8.05 13.23
N ILE A 99 -14.06 7.22 14.26
CA ILE A 99 -14.89 7.60 15.43
C ILE A 99 -14.30 8.82 16.14
N ALA A 100 -12.97 8.90 16.25
CA ALA A 100 -12.28 10.04 16.85
C ALA A 100 -12.19 11.29 15.93
N GLY A 101 -12.66 11.22 14.68
CA GLY A 101 -12.58 12.31 13.72
C GLY A 101 -11.18 12.58 13.17
N TRP A 102 -10.22 11.67 13.34
CA TRP A 102 -8.85 11.80 12.83
C TRP A 102 -8.66 11.26 11.42
N HIS A 103 -9.65 10.54 10.88
CA HIS A 103 -9.55 9.82 9.62
C HIS A 103 -10.90 9.83 8.87
N PRO A 104 -10.92 9.81 7.51
CA PRO A 104 -9.77 9.93 6.61
C PRO A 104 -9.10 11.31 6.68
N PRO A 105 -7.79 11.42 6.36
CA PRO A 105 -7.15 12.73 6.28
C PRO A 105 -7.89 13.56 5.24
N THR A 106 -8.27 14.79 5.61
CA THR A 106 -8.69 15.79 4.63
C THR A 106 -7.55 15.96 3.64
N SER A 107 -7.86 15.81 2.35
CA SER A 107 -6.90 15.92 1.24
C SER A 107 -5.89 17.04 1.48
N ASN A 108 -4.60 16.71 1.44
CA ASN A 108 -3.53 17.70 1.29
C ASN A 108 -3.09 17.72 -0.18
#